data_AF-A0A3Q7QFM2-F1
#
_entry.id   AF-A0A3Q7QFM2-F1
#
_cell.length_a   1.000
_cell.length_b   1.000
_cell.length_c   1.000
_cell.angle_alpha   90.00
_cell.angle_beta   90.00
_cell.angle_gamma   90.00
#
_symmetry.space_group_name_H-M   'P 1'
#
loop_
_entity.id
_entity.type
_entity.pdbx_description
1 polymer ?
#
loop_
_entity_poly.entity_id
_entity_poly.type
_entity_poly.pdbx_seq_one_letter_code
_entity_poly.pdbx_strand_id
1 'polypeptide(L)'
;MNETKESLRNTEQKYRLFQQQQFTFITALERCRDNAHDKTRPIASIGQVQSYTEHYCNNSTDRRILLMFLDICAELNKLCQHFEALHSGTPATNNLLEKCKSMVSQSNDLSSLRAKYPHDVVNHLSCDEARNHYGGVVSLIPISLDLMKEWIAHSEKLPRKALQHGAT
;
A
#
# COMPACT_ATOMS: atom_id res chain seq x y z
N MET A 1 -4.63 9.84 -18.31
CA MET A 1 -3.27 9.28 -18.29
C MET A 1 -2.25 10.21 -17.62
N ASN A 2 -2.08 11.47 -18.04
CA ASN A 2 -1.12 12.40 -17.40
C ASN A 2 -1.43 12.65 -15.91
N GLU A 3 -2.69 12.97 -15.58
CA GLU A 3 -3.15 13.18 -14.20
C GLU A 3 -2.90 11.95 -13.30
N THR A 4 -3.05 10.76 -13.86
CA THR A 4 -2.86 9.50 -13.13
C THR A 4 -1.39 9.24 -12.82
N LYS A 5 -0.49 9.56 -13.77
CA LYS A 5 0.96 9.53 -13.53
C LYS A 5 1.39 10.54 -12.48
N GLU A 6 0.81 11.74 -12.51
CA GLU A 6 1.07 12.76 -11.51
C GLU A 6 0.58 12.32 -10.12
N SER A 7 -0.61 11.75 -10.05
CA SER A 7 -1.17 11.17 -8.82
C SER A 7 -0.26 10.07 -8.26
N LEU A 8 0.19 9.14 -9.12
CA LEU A 8 1.14 8.10 -8.71
C LEU A 8 2.46 8.70 -8.19
N ARG A 9 3.02 9.69 -8.89
CA ARG A 9 4.25 10.38 -8.45
C ARG A 9 4.08 11.05 -7.09
N ASN A 10 2.94 11.66 -6.82
CA ASN A 10 2.64 12.29 -5.53
C ASN A 10 2.53 11.24 -4.41
N THR A 11 1.89 10.10 -4.67
CA THR A 11 1.84 8.97 -3.73
C THR A 11 3.23 8.37 -3.48
N GLU A 12 4.08 8.27 -4.50
CA GLU A 12 5.48 7.86 -4.34
C GLU A 12 6.28 8.83 -3.45
N GLN A 13 6.08 10.14 -3.61
CA GLN A 13 6.74 11.15 -2.77
C GLN A 13 6.31 11.02 -1.31
N LYS A 14 5.01 10.80 -1.06
CA LYS A 14 4.50 10.52 0.29
C LYS A 14 5.08 9.23 0.85
N TYR A 15 5.15 8.18 0.05
CA TYR A 15 5.78 6.92 0.46
C TYR A 15 7.25 7.10 0.82
N ARG A 16 8.02 7.91 0.09
CA ARG A 16 9.42 8.21 0.47
C ARG A 16 9.53 8.88 1.84
N LEU A 17 8.63 9.81 2.16
CA LEU A 17 8.58 10.45 3.49
C LEU A 17 8.16 9.47 4.59
N PHE A 18 7.19 8.60 4.30
CA PHE A 18 6.78 7.52 5.20
C PHE A 18 7.93 6.55 5.45
N GLN A 19 8.65 6.17 4.39
CA GLN A 19 9.76 5.24 4.43
C GLN A 19 10.91 5.74 5.30
N GLN A 20 11.20 7.04 5.28
CA GLN A 20 12.17 7.67 6.21
C GLN A 20 11.76 7.56 7.69
N GLN A 21 10.47 7.39 7.96
CA GLN A 21 9.88 7.28 9.30
C GLN A 21 9.40 5.85 9.62
N GLN A 22 9.82 4.84 8.85
CA GLN A 22 9.35 3.48 9.02
C GLN A 22 9.63 2.94 10.43
N PHE A 23 10.77 3.27 11.03
CA PHE A 23 11.06 2.88 12.42
C PHE A 23 10.02 3.42 13.41
N THR A 24 9.59 4.68 13.23
CA THR A 24 8.52 5.29 14.02
C THR A 24 7.19 4.58 13.79
N PHE A 25 6.90 4.16 12.56
CA PHE A 25 5.71 3.38 12.23
C PHE A 25 5.69 2.03 12.97
N ILE A 26 6.81 1.29 12.95
CA ILE A 26 6.92 0.01 13.65
C ILE A 26 6.77 0.19 15.16
N THR A 27 7.45 1.17 15.74
CA THR A 27 7.32 1.50 17.17
C THR A 27 5.88 1.87 17.55
N ALA A 28 5.19 2.63 16.69
CA ALA A 28 3.79 3.00 16.91
C ALA A 28 2.86 1.76 16.90
N LEU A 29 3.07 0.84 15.95
CA LEU A 29 2.33 -0.42 15.86
C LEU A 29 2.57 -1.30 17.08
N GLU A 30 3.82 -1.42 17.55
CA GLU A 30 4.16 -2.18 18.75
C GLU A 30 3.43 -1.64 19.98
N ARG A 31 3.46 -0.32 20.21
CA ARG A 31 2.72 0.31 21.33
C ARG A 31 1.22 0.10 21.23
N CYS A 32 0.65 0.18 20.03
CA CYS A 32 -0.78 -0.07 19.84
C CYS A 32 -1.16 -1.53 20.13
N ARG A 33 -0.33 -2.49 19.68
CA ARG A 33 -0.52 -3.92 19.99
C ARG A 33 -0.47 -4.18 21.49
N ASP A 34 0.46 -3.52 22.17
CA ASP A 34 0.59 -3.60 23.62
C ASP A 34 -0.67 -3.09 24.34
N ASN A 35 -1.18 -1.93 23.92
CA ASN A 35 -2.42 -1.35 24.45
C ASN A 35 -3.66 -2.20 24.12
N ALA A 36 -3.66 -2.89 22.97
CA ALA A 36 -4.73 -3.78 22.56
C ALA A 36 -4.64 -5.19 23.19
N HIS A 37 -3.56 -5.47 23.93
CA HIS A 37 -3.23 -6.81 24.42
C HIS A 37 -3.12 -7.88 23.30
N ASP A 38 -2.74 -7.48 22.08
CA ASP A 38 -2.64 -8.34 20.88
C ASP A 38 -1.17 -8.57 20.46
N LYS A 39 -0.35 -9.00 21.43
CA LYS A 39 1.09 -9.25 21.22
C LYS A 39 1.39 -10.55 20.45
N THR A 40 0.39 -11.40 20.22
CA THR A 40 0.61 -12.77 19.68
C THR A 40 0.32 -12.89 18.19
N ARG A 41 -0.47 -11.97 17.61
CA ARG A 41 -0.86 -12.05 16.21
C ARG A 41 -0.04 -11.08 15.34
N PRO A 42 0.24 -11.46 14.07
CA PRO A 42 0.77 -10.53 13.08
C PRO A 42 -0.20 -9.37 12.86
N ILE A 43 0.33 -8.23 12.44
CA ILE A 43 -0.52 -7.19 11.86
C ILE A 43 -0.78 -7.56 10.41
N ALA A 44 -2.00 -8.02 10.14
CA ALA A 44 -2.35 -8.73 8.92
C ALA A 44 -3.23 -7.94 7.96
N SER A 45 -3.71 -6.75 8.31
CA SER A 45 -4.59 -5.97 7.41
C SER A 45 -4.51 -4.46 7.66
N ILE A 46 -4.91 -3.68 6.65
CA ILE A 46 -5.09 -2.23 6.78
C ILE A 46 -6.14 -1.91 7.84
N GLY A 47 -7.24 -2.68 7.88
CA GLY A 47 -8.31 -2.52 8.87
C GLY A 47 -7.82 -2.68 10.30
N GLN A 48 -6.87 -3.59 10.55
CA GLN A 48 -6.24 -3.71 11.87
C GLN A 48 -5.41 -2.48 12.24
N VAL A 49 -4.64 -1.93 11.29
CA VAL A 49 -3.90 -0.67 11.50
C VAL A 49 -4.86 0.49 11.79
N GLN A 50 -5.98 0.56 11.08
CA GLN A 50 -7.02 1.56 11.33
C GLN A 50 -7.62 1.40 12.75
N SER A 51 -8.01 0.18 13.12
CA SER A 51 -8.54 -0.10 14.46
C SER A 51 -7.56 0.28 15.56
N TYR A 52 -6.26 0.00 15.38
CA TYR A 52 -5.19 0.43 16.29
C TYR A 52 -5.07 1.93 16.40
N THR A 53 -5.10 2.62 15.27
CA THR A 53 -5.03 4.08 15.20
C THR A 53 -6.21 4.72 15.95
N GLU A 54 -7.40 4.19 15.80
CA GLU A 54 -8.63 4.77 16.38
C GLU A 54 -8.74 4.49 17.88
N HIS A 55 -8.51 3.25 18.31
CA HIS A 55 -8.90 2.77 19.63
C HIS A 55 -7.73 2.57 20.61
N TYR A 56 -6.51 2.37 20.11
CA TYR A 56 -5.37 1.94 20.92
C TYR A 56 -4.15 2.87 20.81
N CYS A 57 -4.24 3.93 20.01
CA CYS A 57 -3.18 4.92 19.82
C CYS A 57 -3.43 6.19 20.63
N ASN A 58 -2.66 6.35 21.71
CA ASN A 58 -2.75 7.48 22.65
C ASN A 58 -1.70 8.58 22.41
N ASN A 59 -0.71 8.34 21.56
CA ASN A 59 0.37 9.28 21.27
C ASN A 59 0.15 9.97 19.92
N SER A 60 0.37 11.30 19.86
CA SER A 60 0.12 12.09 18.65
C SER A 60 1.14 11.83 17.53
N THR A 61 2.41 11.59 17.85
CA THR A 61 3.45 11.21 16.89
C THR A 61 3.14 9.84 16.27
N ASP A 62 2.75 8.88 17.11
CA ASP A 62 2.36 7.53 16.67
C ASP A 62 1.11 7.61 15.78
N ARG A 63 0.09 8.36 16.21
CA ARG A 63 -1.12 8.58 15.41
C ARG A 63 -0.80 9.20 14.05
N ARG A 64 0.10 10.19 13.99
CA ARG A 64 0.49 10.84 12.74
C ARG A 64 1.11 9.87 11.74
N ILE A 65 2.02 8.98 12.19
CA ILE A 65 2.67 8.04 11.27
C ILE A 65 1.74 6.90 10.85
N LEU A 66 0.84 6.45 11.73
CA LEU A 66 -0.19 5.46 11.39
C LEU A 66 -1.19 6.04 10.37
N LEU A 67 -1.62 7.29 10.56
CA LEU A 67 -2.47 7.98 9.59
C LEU A 67 -1.77 8.17 8.24
N MET A 68 -0.48 8.48 8.22
CA MET A 68 0.28 8.57 6.96
C MET A 68 0.26 7.25 6.17
N PHE A 69 0.38 6.11 6.86
CA PHE A 69 0.23 4.79 6.21
C PHE A 69 -1.18 4.59 5.64
N LEU A 70 -2.22 4.88 6.44
CA LEU A 70 -3.62 4.73 6.03
C LEU A 70 -3.97 5.64 4.85
N ASP A 71 -3.48 6.88 4.87
CA ASP A 71 -3.66 7.86 3.79
C ASP A 71 -3.04 7.37 2.48
N ILE A 72 -1.81 6.82 2.52
CA ILE A 72 -1.18 6.23 1.35
C ILE A 72 -1.99 5.05 0.82
N CYS A 73 -2.47 4.15 1.69
CA CYS A 73 -3.32 3.03 1.27
C CYS A 73 -4.63 3.51 0.62
N ALA A 74 -5.25 4.56 1.15
CA ALA A 74 -6.44 5.15 0.57
C ALA A 74 -6.16 5.81 -0.79
N GLU A 75 -5.03 6.47 -0.96
CA GLU A 75 -4.59 7.02 -2.26
C GLU A 75 -4.33 5.93 -3.28
N LEU A 76 -3.69 4.84 -2.87
CA LEU A 76 -3.46 3.68 -3.74
C LEU A 76 -4.80 3.09 -4.21
N ASN A 77 -5.77 2.93 -3.31
CA ASN A 77 -7.10 2.45 -3.68
C ASN A 77 -7.82 3.40 -4.66
N LYS A 78 -7.70 4.72 -4.47
CA LYS A 78 -8.22 5.73 -5.43
C LYS A 78 -7.52 5.65 -6.79
N LEU A 79 -6.20 5.42 -6.81
CA LEU A 79 -5.45 5.21 -8.05
C LEU A 79 -5.95 3.97 -8.81
N CYS A 80 -6.27 2.87 -8.12
CA CYS A 80 -6.89 1.71 -8.74
C CYS A 80 -8.23 2.08 -9.43
N GLN A 81 -9.08 2.84 -8.75
CA GLN A 81 -10.36 3.29 -9.32
C GLN A 81 -10.14 4.18 -10.55
N HIS A 82 -9.15 5.08 -10.52
CA HIS A 82 -8.80 5.88 -11.68
C HIS A 82 -8.27 5.05 -12.86
N PHE A 83 -7.48 4.00 -12.60
CA PHE A 83 -7.02 3.08 -13.65
C PHE A 83 -8.19 2.34 -14.30
N GLU A 84 -9.14 1.86 -13.51
CA GLU A 84 -10.35 1.18 -13.98
C GLU A 84 -11.18 2.07 -14.92
N ALA A 85 -11.29 3.37 -14.59
CA ALA A 85 -12.04 4.34 -15.38
C ALA A 85 -11.36 4.77 -16.70
N LEU A 86 -10.05 4.55 -16.84
CA LEU A 86 -9.29 5.05 -18.01
C LEU A 86 -9.51 4.24 -19.29
N HIS A 87 -9.62 2.92 -19.19
CA HIS A 87 -9.96 2.05 -20.31
C HIS A 87 -10.39 0.66 -19.82
N SER A 88 -11.13 -0.08 -20.66
CA SER A 88 -11.60 -1.45 -20.41
C SER A 88 -10.51 -2.52 -20.25
N GLY A 89 -9.24 -2.09 -20.29
CA GLY A 89 -8.09 -2.93 -20.04
C GLY A 89 -7.74 -3.93 -21.15
N THR A 90 -6.66 -4.64 -20.89
CA THR A 90 -6.32 -5.94 -21.48
C THR A 90 -6.30 -6.97 -20.35
N PRO A 91 -6.29 -8.29 -20.64
CA PRO A 91 -6.12 -9.29 -19.60
C PRO A 91 -4.92 -9.02 -18.68
N ALA A 92 -3.81 -8.51 -19.22
CA ALA A 92 -2.63 -8.16 -18.44
C ALA A 92 -2.88 -6.99 -17.48
N THR A 93 -3.40 -5.86 -17.98
CA THR A 93 -3.67 -4.68 -17.14
C THR A 93 -4.79 -4.94 -16.14
N ASN A 94 -5.80 -5.74 -16.50
CA ASN A 94 -6.90 -6.11 -15.60
C ASN A 94 -6.40 -7.02 -14.47
N ASN A 95 -5.55 -8.00 -14.76
CA ASN A 95 -4.95 -8.85 -13.72
C ASN A 95 -4.10 -8.03 -12.74
N LEU A 96 -3.30 -7.08 -13.25
CA LEU A 96 -2.52 -6.17 -12.40
C LEU A 96 -3.40 -5.31 -11.50
N LEU A 97 -4.49 -4.77 -12.07
CA LEU A 97 -5.43 -3.91 -11.36
C LEU A 97 -6.20 -4.67 -10.28
N GLU A 98 -6.75 -5.85 -10.60
CA GLU A 98 -7.46 -6.70 -9.63
C GLU A 98 -6.54 -7.10 -8.48
N LYS A 99 -5.30 -7.48 -8.78
CA LYS A 99 -4.30 -7.78 -7.75
C LYS A 99 -4.06 -6.56 -6.86
N CYS A 100 -3.93 -5.37 -7.44
CA CYS A 100 -3.70 -4.14 -6.69
C CYS A 100 -4.90 -3.78 -5.80
N LYS A 101 -6.13 -3.80 -6.34
CA LYS A 101 -7.38 -3.58 -5.59
C LYS A 101 -7.52 -4.54 -4.41
N SER A 102 -7.25 -5.82 -4.64
CA SER A 102 -7.30 -6.85 -3.59
C SER A 102 -6.31 -6.53 -2.47
N MET A 103 -5.06 -6.19 -2.81
CA MET A 103 -4.03 -5.88 -1.80
C MET A 103 -4.37 -4.66 -0.94
N VAL A 104 -4.92 -3.60 -1.53
CA VAL A 104 -5.24 -2.34 -0.83
C VAL A 104 -6.64 -2.35 -0.20
N SER A 105 -7.37 -3.46 -0.29
CA SER A 105 -8.63 -3.66 0.41
C SER A 105 -8.40 -3.73 1.93
N GLN A 106 -9.30 -3.10 2.70
CA GLN A 106 -9.14 -2.97 4.15
C GLN A 106 -9.00 -4.31 4.87
N SER A 107 -9.71 -5.33 4.41
CA SER A 107 -9.78 -6.66 5.06
C SER A 107 -8.85 -7.69 4.44
N ASN A 108 -8.03 -7.31 3.45
CA ASN A 108 -7.14 -8.27 2.80
C ASN A 108 -6.06 -8.75 3.76
N ASP A 109 -5.77 -10.05 3.72
CA ASP A 109 -4.70 -10.64 4.51
C ASP A 109 -3.32 -10.35 3.87
N LEU A 110 -2.50 -9.64 4.61
CA LEU A 110 -1.14 -9.23 4.25
C LEU A 110 -0.09 -10.16 4.87
N SER A 111 -0.47 -11.15 5.68
CA SER A 111 0.45 -11.99 6.45
C SER A 111 1.53 -12.67 5.60
N SER A 112 1.21 -13.03 4.36
CA SER A 112 2.11 -13.68 3.39
C SER A 112 2.86 -12.70 2.47
N LEU A 113 2.52 -11.41 2.50
CA LEU A 113 3.03 -10.44 1.56
C LEU A 113 4.50 -10.08 1.86
N ARG A 114 5.40 -10.27 0.90
CA ARG A 114 6.83 -9.97 1.08
C ARG A 114 7.38 -9.25 -0.14
N ALA A 115 7.85 -8.02 0.07
CA ALA A 115 8.57 -7.27 -0.95
C ALA A 115 9.97 -7.86 -1.13
N LYS A 116 10.48 -7.87 -2.36
CA LYS A 116 11.87 -8.26 -2.62
C LYS A 116 12.77 -7.08 -2.26
N TYR A 117 13.51 -7.20 -1.16
CA TYR A 117 14.61 -6.29 -0.83
C TYR A 117 15.86 -6.63 -1.66
N PRO A 118 16.73 -5.66 -1.99
CA PRO A 118 16.70 -4.27 -1.53
C PRO A 118 15.85 -3.37 -2.44
N HIS A 119 14.87 -2.69 -1.86
CA HIS A 119 14.70 -1.28 -2.20
C HIS A 119 15.83 -0.59 -1.44
N ASP A 120 16.69 0.24 -2.05
CA ASP A 120 17.97 0.82 -1.56
C ASP A 120 17.99 1.45 -0.13
N VAL A 121 17.55 0.72 0.88
CA VAL A 121 16.95 1.26 2.10
C VAL A 121 17.23 0.31 3.27
N VAL A 122 17.42 0.88 4.45
CA VAL A 122 17.62 0.14 5.70
C VAL A 122 16.32 -0.59 6.06
N ASN A 123 16.36 -1.93 6.03
CA ASN A 123 15.33 -2.74 6.67
C ASN A 123 15.54 -2.66 8.19
N HIS A 124 14.66 -1.94 8.88
CA HIS A 124 14.72 -1.77 10.33
C HIS A 124 14.06 -2.91 11.11
N LEU A 125 13.51 -3.91 10.40
CA LEU A 125 12.95 -5.09 11.02
C LEU A 125 14.03 -6.15 11.25
N SER A 126 14.04 -6.73 12.45
CA SER A 126 14.67 -8.01 12.69
C SER A 126 14.03 -9.12 11.83
N CYS A 127 14.71 -10.26 11.72
CA CYS A 127 14.18 -11.41 10.97
C CYS A 127 12.84 -11.90 11.52
N ASP A 128 12.66 -11.87 12.85
CA ASP A 128 11.41 -12.28 13.49
C ASP A 128 10.28 -11.28 13.19
N GLU A 129 10.55 -9.98 13.32
CA GLU A 129 9.56 -8.95 13.01
C GLU A 129 9.12 -9.00 11.54
N ALA A 130 10.07 -9.16 10.62
CA ALA A 130 9.79 -9.29 9.20
C ALA A 130 9.02 -10.56 8.86
N ARG A 131 9.30 -11.67 9.56
CA ARG A 131 8.64 -12.96 9.28
C ARG A 131 7.25 -13.04 9.91
N ASN A 132 7.10 -12.57 11.14
CA ASN A 132 5.99 -12.95 12.02
C ASN A 132 5.09 -11.78 12.43
N HIS A 133 5.49 -10.53 12.21
CA HIS A 133 4.79 -9.39 12.83
C HIS A 133 4.41 -8.28 11.84
N TYR A 134 5.37 -7.74 11.10
CA TYR A 134 5.22 -6.48 10.37
C TYR A 134 5.60 -6.57 8.89
N GLY A 135 6.20 -7.68 8.44
CA GLY A 135 6.67 -7.80 7.05
C GLY A 135 5.56 -7.61 6.02
N GLY A 136 4.35 -8.11 6.30
CA GLY A 136 3.19 -7.95 5.44
C GLY A 136 2.80 -6.49 5.24
N VAL A 137 2.54 -5.78 6.34
CA VAL A 137 2.11 -4.37 6.32
C VAL A 137 3.18 -3.45 5.73
N VAL A 138 4.47 -3.69 6.02
CA VAL A 138 5.58 -2.92 5.45
C VAL A 138 5.74 -3.17 3.95
N SER A 139 5.45 -4.38 3.48
CA SER A 139 5.57 -4.75 2.06
C SER A 139 4.43 -4.23 1.20
N LEU A 140 3.29 -3.84 1.79
CA LEU A 140 2.08 -3.47 1.06
C LEU A 140 2.31 -2.32 0.08
N ILE A 141 2.80 -1.18 0.58
CA ILE A 141 2.96 0.04 -0.22
C ILE A 141 3.94 -0.16 -1.38
N PRO A 142 5.19 -0.66 -1.17
CA PRO A 142 6.14 -0.80 -2.28
C PRO A 142 5.64 -1.75 -3.36
N ILE A 143 5.04 -2.89 -2.99
CA ILE A 143 4.50 -3.84 -3.98
C ILE A 143 3.32 -3.21 -4.74
N SER A 144 2.45 -2.48 -4.05
CA SER A 144 1.34 -1.78 -4.70
C SER A 144 1.86 -0.76 -5.72
N LEU A 145 2.85 0.06 -5.35
CA LEU A 145 3.46 1.02 -6.25
C LEU A 145 4.09 0.36 -7.48
N ASP A 146 4.78 -0.78 -7.30
CA ASP A 146 5.37 -1.52 -8.41
C ASP A 146 4.31 -2.06 -9.39
N LEU A 147 3.21 -2.62 -8.88
CA LEU A 147 2.07 -3.06 -9.71
C LEU A 147 1.44 -1.90 -10.49
N MET A 148 1.33 -0.72 -9.88
CA MET A 148 0.77 0.46 -10.55
C MET A 148 1.69 0.99 -11.64
N LYS A 149 3.00 0.98 -11.41
CA LYS A 149 3.99 1.34 -12.45
C LYS A 149 3.95 0.38 -13.62
N GLU A 150 3.87 -0.92 -13.32
CA GLU A 150 3.75 -1.97 -14.33
C GLU A 150 2.45 -1.78 -15.13
N TRP A 151 1.34 -1.48 -14.46
CA TRP A 151 0.06 -1.17 -15.12
C TRP A 151 0.20 0.01 -16.09
N ILE A 152 0.83 1.11 -15.68
CA ILE A 152 1.05 2.28 -16.56
C ILE A 152 1.90 1.87 -17.77
N ALA A 153 3.02 1.16 -17.54
CA ALA A 153 3.92 0.74 -18.61
C ALA A 153 3.23 -0.19 -19.64
N HIS A 154 2.31 -1.04 -19.21
CA HIS A 154 1.49 -1.86 -20.12
C HIS A 154 0.45 -1.02 -20.84
N SER A 155 -0.19 -0.08 -20.16
CA SER A 155 -1.25 0.76 -20.72
C SER A 155 -0.72 1.73 -21.78
N GLU A 156 0.51 2.23 -21.63
CA GLU A 156 1.18 3.07 -22.64
C GLU A 156 1.51 2.35 -23.94
N LYS A 157 1.68 1.02 -23.89
CA LYS A 157 1.95 0.20 -25.07
C LYS A 157 0.67 -0.10 -25.86
N LEU A 158 -0.51 0.25 -25.34
CA LEU A 158 -1.77 0.00 -26.02
C LEU A 158 -1.97 0.95 -27.21
N PRO A 159 -2.45 0.45 -28.36
CA PRO A 159 -2.80 1.31 -29.49
C PRO A 159 -3.86 2.34 -29.06
N ARG A 160 -3.69 3.61 -29.44
CA ARG A 160 -4.61 4.72 -29.08
C ARG A 160 -6.09 4.45 -29.40
N LYS A 161 -6.39 3.54 -30.34
CA LYS A 161 -7.76 3.12 -30.70
C LYS A 161 -8.45 2.25 -29.63
N ALA A 162 -7.70 1.57 -28.76
CA ALA A 162 -8.23 0.79 -27.65
C ALA A 162 -8.68 1.67 -26.46
N LEU A 163 -8.20 2.92 -26.39
CA LEU A 163 -8.57 3.90 -25.36
C LEU A 163 -9.94 4.57 -25.62
N GLN A 164 -10.54 4.39 -26.81
CA GLN A 164 -11.78 5.07 -27.22
C GLN A 164 -13.03 4.18 -27.24
N HIS A 165 -12.90 2.87 -27.06
CA HIS A 165 -14.06 1.96 -27.06
C HIS A 165 -14.68 1.85 -25.67
N GLY A 166 -15.33 2.93 -25.25
CA GLY A 166 -16.17 3.01 -24.05
C GLY A 166 -17.38 3.95 -24.21
N ALA A 167 -17.72 4.29 -25.45
CA ALA A 167 -18.89 5.09 -25.80
C ALA A 167 -19.66 4.41 -26.94
N THR A 168 -20.55 3.50 -26.57
CA THR A 168 -21.73 3.12 -27.36
C THR A 168 -22.84 2.80 -26.40
#